data_AF-D3AJF8-F1
#
_entry.id   AF-D3AJF8-F1
#
_cell.length_a   1.000
_cell.length_b   1.000
_cell.length_c   1.000
_cell.angle_alpha   90.00
_cell.angle_beta   90.00
_cell.angle_gamma   90.00
#
_symmetry.space_group_name_H-M   'P 1'
#
loop_
_entity.id
_entity.type
_entity.pdbx_description
1 polymer ?
#
loop_
_entity_poly.entity_id
_entity_poly.type
_entity_poly.pdbx_seq_one_letter_code
_entity_poly.pdbx_strand_id
1 'polypeptide(L)'
;MIEERDRTVFARGIMLGLAAMPAALIAGGAVCGLGFWEILHQNLPVLVLALLLGIGLYRVPDGMVKGFEVFAVLIRAVITAGLVLAAVTYMTGFVVIPGMAPVEEAMAVVSSIGVVLLGSLPVTEFLQRILKRPCTVLGAKIGLDSISVLGLLVSIVSPIPALAMMKDMNEKGKLVNVAYMVSAASMLAAHLGFTVSTEPDMLPVLLISKAAGCTAAVLLGLVLPEADGVG
;
A
#
# COMPACT_ATOMS: atom_id res chain seq x y z
N MET A 1 -11.59 -12.49 4.76
CA MET A 1 -11.82 -11.11 5.28
C MET A 1 -12.74 -10.33 4.37
N ILE A 2 -12.59 -10.41 3.05
CA ILE A 2 -13.50 -9.78 2.08
C ILE A 2 -14.62 -10.77 1.74
N GLU A 3 -15.88 -10.32 1.79
CA GLU A 3 -17.05 -11.13 1.45
C GLU A 3 -17.15 -11.32 -0.08
N GLU A 4 -17.78 -12.40 -0.55
CA GLU A 4 -17.87 -12.69 -1.98
C GLU A 4 -18.52 -11.57 -2.79
N ARG A 5 -19.55 -10.93 -2.23
CA ARG A 5 -20.23 -9.76 -2.82
C ARG A 5 -19.33 -8.55 -3.03
N ASP A 6 -18.30 -8.39 -2.19
CA ASP A 6 -17.41 -7.22 -2.24
C ASP A 6 -16.21 -7.44 -3.16
N ARG A 7 -15.99 -8.66 -3.66
CA ARG A 7 -14.82 -8.98 -4.51
C ARG A 7 -14.76 -8.14 -5.79
N THR A 8 -15.90 -7.90 -6.42
CA THR A 8 -15.98 -7.09 -7.64
C THR A 8 -15.60 -5.64 -7.37
N VAL A 9 -16.12 -5.04 -6.30
CA VAL A 9 -15.82 -3.65 -5.91
C VAL A 9 -14.37 -3.54 -5.44
N PHE A 10 -13.87 -4.55 -4.72
CA PHE A 10 -12.47 -4.65 -4.34
C PHE A 10 -11.54 -4.67 -5.56
N ALA A 11 -11.79 -5.55 -6.52
CA ALA A 11 -11.00 -5.64 -7.75
C ALA A 11 -11.00 -4.30 -8.52
N ARG A 12 -12.16 -3.66 -8.66
CA ARG A 12 -12.29 -2.34 -9.28
C ARG A 12 -11.54 -1.25 -8.53
N GLY A 13 -11.61 -1.27 -7.20
CA GLY A 13 -10.86 -0.35 -6.34
C GLY A 13 -9.36 -0.49 -6.55
N ILE A 14 -8.84 -1.72 -6.58
CA ILE A 14 -7.41 -1.97 -6.84
C ILE A 14 -7.02 -1.45 -8.23
N MET A 15 -7.80 -1.71 -9.27
CA MET A 15 -7.53 -1.18 -10.62
C MET A 15 -7.50 0.36 -10.64
N LEU A 16 -8.42 1.01 -9.93
CA LEU A 16 -8.48 2.46 -9.82
C LEU A 16 -7.28 3.02 -9.04
N GLY A 17 -6.85 2.33 -7.97
CA GLY A 17 -5.63 2.67 -7.24
C GLY A 17 -4.36 2.50 -8.09
N LEU A 18 -4.28 1.45 -8.92
CA LEU A 18 -3.20 1.27 -9.89
C LEU A 18 -3.19 2.39 -10.95
N ALA A 19 -4.36 2.84 -11.39
CA ALA A 19 -4.48 3.98 -12.29
C ALA A 19 -4.09 5.32 -11.63
N ALA A 20 -4.23 5.44 -10.31
CA ALA A 20 -3.79 6.61 -9.53
C ALA A 20 -2.29 6.60 -9.21
N MET A 21 -1.65 5.43 -9.22
CA MET A 21 -0.25 5.23 -8.86
C MET A 21 0.75 6.15 -9.61
N PRO A 22 0.58 6.45 -10.93
CA PRO A 22 1.50 7.36 -11.62
C PRO A 22 1.62 8.74 -10.96
N ALA A 23 0.56 9.25 -10.33
CA ALA A 23 0.61 10.53 -9.61
C ALA A 23 1.58 10.46 -8.41
N ALA A 24 1.61 9.33 -7.70
CA ALA A 24 2.56 9.11 -6.62
C ALA A 24 4.01 9.10 -7.12
N LEU A 25 4.26 8.39 -8.22
CA LEU A 25 5.59 8.24 -8.81
C LEU A 25 6.13 9.57 -9.35
N ILE A 26 5.28 10.34 -10.04
CA ILE A 26 5.64 11.65 -10.56
C ILE A 26 5.92 12.63 -9.42
N ALA A 27 5.07 12.67 -8.40
CA ALA A 27 5.28 13.54 -7.25
C ALA A 27 6.57 13.18 -6.49
N GLY A 28 6.82 11.89 -6.24
CA GLY A 28 8.04 11.44 -5.58
C GLY A 28 9.31 11.80 -6.38
N GLY A 29 9.31 11.49 -7.68
CA GLY A 29 10.43 11.82 -8.55
C GLY A 29 10.69 13.33 -8.69
N ALA A 30 9.63 14.14 -8.73
CA ALA A 30 9.75 15.59 -8.78
C ALA A 30 10.37 16.17 -7.49
N VAL A 31 10.00 15.65 -6.31
CA VAL A 31 10.62 16.07 -5.04
C VAL A 31 12.10 15.67 -4.99
N CYS A 32 12.47 14.54 -5.61
CA CYS A 32 13.87 14.15 -5.79
C CYS A 32 14.64 14.99 -6.83
N GLY A 33 14.00 15.95 -7.49
CA GLY A 33 14.63 16.79 -8.51
C GLY A 33 14.87 16.10 -9.85
N LEU A 34 14.22 14.95 -10.11
CA LEU A 34 14.35 14.22 -11.37
C LEU A 34 13.55 14.89 -12.49
N GLY A 35 14.08 14.81 -13.71
CA GLY A 35 13.36 15.25 -14.91
C GLY A 35 12.18 14.34 -15.25
N PHE A 36 11.13 14.87 -15.89
CA PHE A 36 9.94 14.08 -16.25
C PHE A 36 10.26 12.80 -17.03
N TRP A 37 11.19 12.88 -17.99
CA TRP A 37 11.62 11.72 -18.78
C TRP A 37 12.41 10.68 -17.96
N GLU A 38 13.20 11.14 -16.99
CA GLU A 38 13.93 10.25 -16.07
C GLU A 38 12.96 9.52 -15.16
N ILE A 39 11.96 10.23 -14.62
CA ILE A 39 10.89 9.63 -13.81
C ILE A 39 10.19 8.54 -14.60
N LEU A 40 9.76 8.82 -15.84
CA LEU A 40 9.05 7.85 -16.66
C LEU A 40 9.92 6.63 -16.97
N HIS A 41 11.19 6.85 -17.33
CA HIS A 41 12.12 5.77 -17.68
C HIS A 41 12.43 4.87 -16.47
N GLN A 42 12.72 5.46 -15.30
CA GLN A 42 12.99 4.70 -14.08
C GLN A 42 11.76 3.94 -13.56
N ASN A 43 10.56 4.50 -13.77
CA ASN A 43 9.31 3.88 -13.35
C ASN A 43 8.69 2.95 -14.40
N LEU A 44 9.28 2.85 -15.60
CA LEU A 44 8.74 2.05 -16.69
C LEU A 44 8.46 0.58 -16.27
N PRO A 45 9.38 -0.12 -15.57
CA PRO A 45 9.11 -1.49 -15.12
C PRO A 45 7.89 -1.56 -14.18
N VAL A 46 7.77 -0.62 -13.26
CA VAL A 46 6.67 -0.56 -12.28
C VAL A 46 5.35 -0.26 -12.96
N LEU A 47 5.34 0.67 -13.92
CA LEU A 47 4.16 1.03 -14.71
C LEU A 47 3.67 -0.12 -15.59
N VAL A 48 4.60 -0.84 -16.24
CA VAL A 48 4.28 -2.03 -17.03
C VAL A 48 3.66 -3.11 -16.15
N LEU A 49 4.26 -3.39 -14.98
CA LEU A 49 3.72 -4.35 -14.03
C LEU A 49 2.33 -3.92 -13.53
N ALA A 50 2.14 -2.65 -13.17
CA ALA A 50 0.84 -2.14 -12.74
C ALA A 50 -0.24 -2.30 -13.83
N LEU A 51 0.12 -2.06 -15.09
CA LEU A 51 -0.78 -2.25 -16.23
C LEU A 51 -1.12 -3.73 -16.44
N LEU A 52 -0.13 -4.63 -16.37
CA LEU A 52 -0.35 -6.08 -16.45
C LEU A 52 -1.24 -6.58 -15.31
N LEU A 53 -1.01 -6.10 -14.08
CA LEU A 53 -1.83 -6.42 -12.92
C LEU A 53 -3.27 -5.91 -13.10
N GLY A 54 -3.44 -4.68 -13.59
CA GLY A 54 -4.76 -4.13 -13.89
C GLY A 54 -5.52 -4.95 -14.93
N ILE A 55 -4.85 -5.32 -16.04
CA ILE A 55 -5.46 -6.16 -17.10
C ILE A 55 -5.77 -7.56 -16.57
N GLY A 56 -4.87 -8.17 -15.81
CA GLY A 56 -5.04 -9.48 -15.23
C GLY A 56 -6.23 -9.52 -14.27
N LEU A 57 -6.34 -8.50 -13.41
CA LEU A 57 -7.43 -8.38 -12.45
C LEU A 57 -8.78 -8.10 -13.13
N TYR A 58 -8.78 -7.38 -14.25
CA TYR A 58 -9.98 -7.17 -15.07
C TYR A 58 -10.45 -8.45 -15.76
N ARG A 59 -9.52 -9.24 -16.35
CA ARG A 59 -9.90 -10.41 -17.17
C ARG A 59 -10.07 -11.70 -16.39
N VAL A 60 -9.22 -11.97 -15.41
CA VAL A 60 -9.17 -13.27 -14.71
C VAL A 60 -8.90 -13.06 -13.21
N PRO A 61 -9.83 -12.43 -12.46
CA PRO A 61 -9.62 -12.09 -11.05
C PRO A 61 -9.30 -13.30 -10.17
N ASP A 62 -10.02 -14.42 -10.32
CA ASP A 62 -9.77 -15.64 -9.53
C ASP A 62 -8.40 -16.27 -9.83
N GLY A 63 -7.96 -16.18 -11.09
CA GLY A 63 -6.63 -16.64 -11.51
C GLY A 63 -5.53 -15.77 -10.91
N MET A 64 -5.73 -14.45 -10.88
CA MET A 64 -4.81 -13.51 -10.24
C MET A 64 -4.69 -13.76 -8.74
N VAL A 65 -5.80 -14.00 -8.04
CA VAL A 65 -5.77 -14.32 -6.60
C VAL A 65 -4.92 -15.57 -6.33
N LYS A 66 -5.16 -16.66 -7.07
CA LYS A 66 -4.33 -17.88 -6.96
C LYS A 66 -2.86 -17.61 -7.29
N GLY A 67 -2.58 -16.79 -8.31
CA GLY A 67 -1.23 -16.37 -8.66
C GLY A 67 -0.53 -15.62 -7.53
N PHE A 68 -1.23 -14.68 -6.88
CA PHE A 68 -0.73 -13.95 -5.73
C PHE A 68 -0.49 -14.85 -4.52
N GLU A 69 -1.33 -15.86 -4.27
CA GLU A 69 -1.11 -16.85 -3.21
C GLU A 69 0.19 -17.62 -3.43
N VAL A 70 0.41 -18.13 -4.65
CA VAL A 70 1.66 -18.83 -5.01
C VAL A 70 2.86 -17.89 -4.90
N PHE A 71 2.74 -16.65 -5.38
CA PHE A 71 3.79 -15.64 -5.29
C PHE A 71 4.16 -15.32 -3.83
N ALA A 72 3.17 -15.18 -2.95
CA ALA A 72 3.38 -14.96 -1.52
C ALA A 72 4.12 -16.13 -0.85
N VAL A 73 3.79 -17.37 -1.23
CA VAL A 73 4.50 -18.57 -0.76
C VAL A 73 5.95 -18.59 -1.27
N LEU A 74 6.17 -18.25 -2.54
CA LEU A 74 7.51 -18.17 -3.13
C LEU A 74 8.37 -17.12 -2.42
N ILE A 75 7.85 -15.91 -2.21
CA ILE A 75 8.53 -14.86 -1.46
C ILE A 75 8.90 -15.37 -0.05
N ARG A 76 7.96 -16.01 0.65
CA ARG A 76 8.22 -16.57 1.97
C ARG A 76 9.36 -17.59 1.92
N ALA A 77 9.36 -18.50 0.95
CA ALA A 77 10.43 -19.48 0.78
C ALA A 77 11.79 -18.81 0.55
N VAL A 78 11.86 -17.80 -0.32
CA VAL A 78 13.10 -17.05 -0.61
C VAL A 78 13.60 -16.31 0.63
N ILE A 79 12.72 -15.61 1.36
CA ILE A 79 13.09 -14.89 2.59
C ILE A 79 13.60 -15.87 3.64
N THR A 80 12.91 -16.99 3.86
CA THR A 80 13.33 -18.01 4.83
C THR A 80 14.68 -18.62 4.44
N ALA A 81 14.88 -18.98 3.18
CA ALA A 81 16.16 -19.49 2.71
C ALA A 81 17.28 -18.47 2.87
N GLY A 82 17.05 -17.21 2.47
CA GLY A 82 18.00 -16.11 2.64
C GLY A 82 18.39 -15.91 4.12
N LEU A 83 17.41 -15.94 5.03
CA LEU A 83 17.67 -15.81 6.46
C LEU A 83 18.48 -16.99 7.03
N VAL A 84 18.17 -18.23 6.61
CA VAL A 84 18.93 -19.41 7.02
C VAL A 84 20.38 -19.31 6.55
N LEU A 85 20.60 -18.92 5.29
CA LEU A 85 21.95 -18.72 4.74
C LEU A 85 22.71 -17.60 5.47
N ALA A 86 22.02 -16.51 5.82
CA ALA A 86 22.60 -15.41 6.59
C ALA A 86 23.07 -15.88 7.97
N ALA A 87 22.21 -16.64 8.66
CA ALA A 87 22.50 -17.17 9.99
C ALA A 87 23.66 -18.18 9.96
N VAL A 88 23.72 -19.06 8.96
CA VAL A 88 24.84 -20.00 8.79
C VAL A 88 26.14 -19.25 8.55
N THR A 89 26.12 -18.26 7.65
CA THR A 89 27.31 -17.44 7.35
C THR A 89 27.79 -16.70 8.60
N TYR A 90 26.86 -16.11 9.37
CA TYR A 90 27.17 -15.40 10.61
C TYR A 90 27.77 -16.31 11.70
N MET A 91 27.19 -17.50 11.90
CA MET A 91 27.63 -18.40 12.98
C MET A 91 28.91 -19.17 12.66
N THR A 92 29.15 -19.50 11.40
CA THR A 92 30.24 -20.40 11.00
C THR A 92 31.39 -19.68 10.31
N GLY A 93 31.19 -18.44 9.86
CA GLY A 93 32.11 -17.72 8.98
C GLY A 93 32.20 -18.29 7.56
N PHE A 94 31.44 -19.34 7.24
CA PHE A 94 31.42 -19.94 5.91
C PHE A 94 30.51 -19.14 4.97
N VAL A 95 31.12 -18.45 4.01
CA VAL A 95 30.42 -17.63 3.01
C VAL A 95 29.76 -18.53 1.97
N VAL A 96 28.44 -18.74 2.10
CA VAL A 96 27.66 -19.52 1.12
C VAL A 96 27.43 -18.74 -0.17
N ILE A 97 27.13 -17.45 -0.05
CA ILE A 97 26.88 -16.54 -1.17
C ILE A 97 27.84 -15.34 -1.05
N PRO A 98 28.78 -15.16 -1.99
CA PRO A 98 29.69 -14.01 -1.98
C PRO A 98 28.92 -12.69 -2.13
N GLY A 99 29.30 -11.68 -1.34
CA GLY A 99 28.69 -10.35 -1.38
C GLY A 99 27.33 -10.23 -0.67
N MET A 100 26.94 -11.24 0.11
CA MET A 100 25.73 -11.18 0.92
C MET A 100 25.89 -10.19 2.08
N ALA A 101 24.88 -9.34 2.29
CA ALA A 101 24.87 -8.38 3.39
C ALA A 101 24.83 -9.10 4.76
N PRO A 102 25.45 -8.54 5.81
CA PRO A 102 25.42 -9.08 7.16
C PRO A 102 23.99 -9.25 7.70
N VAL A 103 23.77 -10.30 8.48
CA VAL A 103 22.44 -10.57 9.07
C VAL A 103 22.04 -9.48 10.07
N GLU A 104 23.00 -8.86 10.75
CA GLU A 104 22.71 -7.80 11.73
C GLU A 104 22.12 -6.54 11.08
N GLU A 105 22.54 -6.21 9.86
CA GLU A 105 21.96 -5.08 9.11
C GLU A 105 20.48 -5.32 8.81
N ALA A 106 20.13 -6.53 8.36
CA ALA A 106 18.74 -6.92 8.14
C ALA A 106 17.94 -6.89 9.46
N MET A 107 18.52 -7.36 10.56
CA MET A 107 17.88 -7.30 11.89
C MET A 107 17.67 -5.86 12.38
N ALA A 108 18.60 -4.94 12.12
CA ALA A 108 18.48 -3.54 12.49
C ALA A 108 17.29 -2.87 11.79
N VAL A 109 17.16 -3.08 10.47
CA VAL A 109 16.03 -2.57 9.68
C VAL A 109 14.70 -3.11 10.19
N VAL A 110 14.61 -4.43 10.41
CA VAL A 110 13.38 -5.07 10.93
C VAL A 110 13.05 -4.58 12.35
N SER A 111 14.06 -4.36 13.19
CA SER A 111 13.88 -3.84 14.55
C SER A 111 13.34 -2.41 14.52
N SER A 112 13.85 -1.54 13.65
CA SER A 112 13.34 -0.18 13.47
C SER A 112 11.88 -0.17 13.02
N ILE A 113 11.53 -1.01 12.04
CA ILE A 113 10.15 -1.20 11.61
C ILE A 113 9.27 -1.65 12.78
N GLY A 114 9.75 -2.61 13.58
CA GLY A 114 9.07 -3.10 14.78
C GLY A 114 8.82 -1.98 15.80
N VAL A 115 9.81 -1.14 16.07
CA VAL A 115 9.69 0.01 16.99
C VAL A 115 8.62 1.00 16.51
N VAL A 116 8.59 1.32 15.21
CA VAL A 116 7.53 2.17 14.63
C VAL A 116 6.16 1.52 14.76
N LEU A 117 6.07 0.21 14.55
CA LEU A 117 4.81 -0.53 14.66
C LEU A 117 4.25 -0.57 16.09
N LEU A 118 5.06 -0.41 17.15
CA LEU A 118 4.56 -0.26 18.52
C LEU A 118 3.62 0.95 18.65
N GLY A 119 3.88 2.02 17.89
CA GLY A 119 3.05 3.22 17.84
C GLY A 119 1.85 3.14 16.89
N SER A 120 1.72 2.07 16.09
CA SER A 120 0.72 1.98 15.02
C SER A 120 -0.72 2.07 15.53
N LEU A 121 -1.08 1.33 16.58
CA LEU A 121 -2.42 1.36 17.18
C LEU A 121 -2.71 2.70 17.88
N PRO A 122 -1.81 3.25 18.73
CA PRO A 122 -1.99 4.59 19.28
C PRO A 122 -2.17 5.68 18.22
N VAL A 123 -1.36 5.68 17.15
CA VAL A 123 -1.48 6.65 16.05
C VAL A 123 -2.81 6.46 15.32
N THR A 124 -3.22 5.22 15.08
CA THR A 124 -4.52 4.92 14.49
C THR A 124 -5.65 5.50 15.35
N GLU A 125 -5.68 5.22 16.65
CA GLU A 125 -6.67 5.79 17.58
C GLU A 125 -6.62 7.31 17.66
N PHE A 126 -5.42 7.90 17.67
CA PHE A 126 -5.22 9.34 17.71
C PHE A 126 -5.79 10.03 16.44
N LEU A 127 -5.44 9.51 15.25
CA LEU A 127 -5.98 9.98 13.98
C LEU A 127 -7.49 9.84 13.95
N GLN A 128 -8.04 8.71 14.39
CA GLN A 128 -9.48 8.51 14.48
C GLN A 128 -10.12 9.55 15.41
N ARG A 129 -9.62 9.78 16.62
CA ARG A 129 -10.24 10.70 17.58
C ARG A 129 -10.24 12.15 17.10
N ILE A 130 -9.14 12.61 16.50
CA ILE A 130 -8.99 14.00 16.07
C ILE A 130 -9.65 14.23 14.72
N LEU A 131 -9.43 13.34 13.76
CA LEU A 131 -9.82 13.56 12.36
C LEU A 131 -11.18 12.96 12.02
N LYS A 132 -11.77 12.08 12.83
CA LYS A 132 -13.09 11.48 12.51
C LYS A 132 -14.16 12.53 12.33
N ARG A 133 -14.35 13.46 13.27
CA ARG A 133 -15.39 14.50 13.13
C ARG A 133 -15.20 15.38 11.90
N PRO A 134 -14.04 16.05 11.70
CA PRO A 134 -13.85 16.91 10.52
C PRO A 134 -13.91 16.12 9.22
N CYS A 135 -13.31 14.91 9.16
CA CYS A 135 -13.33 14.11 7.95
C CYS A 135 -14.71 13.51 7.67
N THR A 136 -15.54 13.21 8.69
CA THR A 136 -16.91 12.73 8.47
C THR A 136 -17.78 13.83 7.87
N VAL A 137 -17.63 15.07 8.33
CA VAL A 137 -18.34 16.22 7.76
C VAL A 137 -17.93 16.47 6.31
N LEU A 138 -16.63 16.39 6.00
CA LEU A 138 -16.13 16.50 4.63
C LEU A 138 -16.55 15.30 3.76
N GLY A 139 -16.47 14.09 4.31
CA GLY A 139 -16.86 12.83 3.68
C GLY A 139 -18.33 12.81 3.27
N ALA A 140 -19.22 13.30 4.13
CA ALA A 140 -20.64 13.41 3.82
C ALA A 140 -20.90 14.28 2.58
N LYS A 141 -20.11 15.34 2.36
CA LYS A 141 -20.23 16.21 1.16
C LYS A 141 -19.85 15.49 -0.13
N ILE A 142 -19.03 14.45 -0.04
CA ILE A 142 -18.57 13.65 -1.19
C ILE A 142 -19.27 12.28 -1.28
N GLY A 143 -20.27 12.03 -0.43
CA GLY A 143 -21.09 10.81 -0.43
C GLY A 143 -20.48 9.62 0.32
N LEU A 144 -19.52 9.85 1.22
CA LEU A 144 -18.94 8.81 2.08
C LEU A 144 -19.64 8.77 3.43
N ASP A 145 -19.97 7.57 3.91
CA ASP A 145 -20.42 7.37 5.28
C ASP A 145 -19.26 7.46 6.29
N SER A 146 -19.59 7.50 7.59
CA SER A 146 -18.61 7.64 8.67
C SER A 146 -17.62 6.47 8.79
N ILE A 147 -18.02 5.25 8.44
CA ILE A 147 -17.18 4.05 8.47
C ILE A 147 -16.20 4.07 7.30
N SER A 148 -16.66 4.51 6.12
CA SER A 148 -15.84 4.72 4.94
C SER A 148 -14.74 5.76 5.19
N VAL A 149 -15.08 6.88 5.83
CA VAL A 149 -14.09 7.88 6.26
C VAL A 149 -13.10 7.29 7.27
N LEU A 150 -13.57 6.45 8.18
CA LEU A 150 -12.72 5.79 9.17
C LEU A 150 -11.72 4.85 8.50
N GLY A 151 -12.15 4.09 7.49
CA GLY A 151 -11.28 3.23 6.69
C GLY A 151 -10.13 4.00 6.02
N LEU A 152 -10.37 5.22 5.53
CA LEU A 152 -9.33 6.05 4.92
C LEU A 152 -8.26 6.46 5.95
N LEU A 153 -8.67 6.78 7.18
CA LEU A 153 -7.73 7.15 8.24
C LEU A 153 -6.90 5.94 8.70
N VAL A 154 -7.55 4.79 8.88
CA VAL A 154 -6.88 3.58 9.41
C VAL A 154 -5.96 2.94 8.37
N SER A 155 -6.34 2.99 7.08
CA SER A 155 -5.55 2.42 5.98
C SER A 155 -4.17 3.08 5.79
N ILE A 156 -3.99 4.32 6.24
CA ILE A 156 -2.68 5.00 6.31
C ILE A 156 -1.67 4.18 7.14
N VAL A 157 -2.15 3.55 8.20
CA VAL A 157 -1.32 2.76 9.12
C VAL A 157 -1.32 1.30 8.69
N SER A 158 -2.50 0.71 8.49
CA SER A 158 -2.62 -0.69 8.10
C SER A 158 -3.84 -0.93 7.23
N PRO A 159 -3.71 -1.70 6.13
CA PRO A 159 -4.86 -2.08 5.32
C PRO A 159 -5.80 -3.05 6.06
N ILE A 160 -5.29 -3.87 6.99
CA ILE A 160 -6.03 -5.00 7.57
C ILE A 160 -7.34 -4.57 8.26
N PRO A 161 -7.35 -3.57 9.18
CA PRO A 161 -8.59 -3.17 9.83
C PRO A 161 -9.56 -2.51 8.85
N ALA A 162 -9.06 -1.70 7.91
CA ALA A 162 -9.89 -1.08 6.88
C ALA A 162 -10.57 -2.12 5.99
N LEU A 163 -9.88 -3.20 5.63
CA LEU A 163 -10.46 -4.33 4.90
C LEU A 163 -11.52 -5.08 5.72
N ALA A 164 -11.36 -5.21 7.03
CA ALA A 164 -12.35 -5.85 7.91
C ALA A 164 -13.65 -5.05 8.03
N MET A 165 -13.55 -3.72 7.97
CA MET A 165 -14.68 -2.78 8.08
C MET A 165 -15.42 -2.58 6.76
N MET A 166 -14.88 -3.10 5.65
CA MET A 166 -15.41 -2.88 4.30
C MET A 166 -16.87 -3.30 4.14
N LYS A 167 -17.26 -4.40 4.77
CA LYS A 167 -18.65 -4.92 4.76
C LYS A 167 -19.69 -3.93 5.31
N ASP A 168 -19.24 -2.99 6.15
CA ASP A 168 -20.07 -2.01 6.84
C ASP A 168 -20.03 -0.63 6.14
N MET A 169 -19.31 -0.51 5.02
CA MET A 169 -19.21 0.71 4.20
C MET A 169 -20.29 0.76 3.12
N ASN A 170 -20.67 1.95 2.69
CA ASN A 170 -21.45 2.15 1.47
C ASN A 170 -20.62 1.80 0.22
N GLU A 171 -21.28 1.47 -0.89
CA GLU A 171 -20.61 0.97 -2.11
C GLU A 171 -19.54 1.95 -2.65
N LYS A 172 -19.88 3.25 -2.74
CA LYS A 172 -18.91 4.29 -3.09
C LYS A 172 -17.71 4.31 -2.16
N GLY A 173 -17.95 4.18 -0.86
CA GLY A 173 -16.90 4.18 0.16
C GLY A 173 -16.01 2.96 0.11
N LYS A 174 -16.53 1.77 -0.20
CA LYS A 174 -15.72 0.58 -0.49
C LYS A 174 -14.77 0.84 -1.65
N LEU A 175 -15.28 1.34 -2.78
CA LEU A 175 -14.47 1.61 -3.97
C LEU A 175 -13.34 2.61 -3.67
N VAL A 176 -13.68 3.75 -3.07
CA VAL A 176 -12.72 4.81 -2.73
C VAL A 176 -11.69 4.33 -1.71
N ASN A 177 -12.11 3.59 -0.68
CA ASN A 177 -11.19 3.04 0.32
C ASN A 177 -10.17 2.09 -0.29
N VAL A 178 -10.62 1.15 -1.11
CA VAL A 178 -9.73 0.16 -1.71
C VAL A 178 -8.75 0.84 -2.67
N ALA A 179 -9.19 1.80 -3.48
CA ALA A 179 -8.30 2.55 -4.35
C ALA A 179 -7.27 3.39 -3.59
N TYR A 180 -7.72 4.12 -2.56
CA TYR A 180 -6.85 4.91 -1.69
C TYR A 180 -5.80 4.02 -1.02
N MET A 181 -6.20 2.84 -0.55
CA MET A 181 -5.35 1.89 0.16
C MET A 181 -4.15 1.41 -0.67
N VAL A 182 -4.26 1.36 -2.01
CA VAL A 182 -3.13 0.99 -2.89
C VAL A 182 -1.92 1.91 -2.67
N SER A 183 -2.15 3.21 -2.44
CA SER A 183 -1.07 4.17 -2.14
C SER A 183 -0.87 4.37 -0.65
N ALA A 184 -1.94 4.36 0.15
CA ALA A 184 -1.90 4.71 1.58
C ALA A 184 -1.30 3.61 2.47
N ALA A 185 -1.43 2.34 2.08
CA ALA A 185 -1.09 1.22 2.94
C ALA A 185 0.33 1.35 3.52
N SER A 186 0.39 1.23 4.84
CA SER A 186 1.62 1.27 5.62
C SER A 186 2.47 2.53 5.47
N MET A 187 1.88 3.64 5.01
CA MET A 187 2.55 4.93 4.91
C MET A 187 3.13 5.38 6.24
N LEU A 188 2.37 5.27 7.35
CA LEU A 188 2.83 5.62 8.71
C LEU A 188 3.27 4.39 9.54
N ALA A 189 3.56 3.27 8.87
CA ALA A 189 3.94 2.02 9.52
C ALA A 189 5.24 1.50 8.91
N ALA A 190 5.21 0.36 8.23
CA ALA A 190 6.40 -0.30 7.69
C ALA A 190 7.21 0.59 6.74
N HIS A 191 6.56 1.38 5.87
CA HIS A 191 7.30 2.24 4.93
C HIS A 191 8.00 3.40 5.65
N LEU A 192 7.36 4.00 6.67
CA LEU A 192 7.99 5.01 7.51
C LEU A 192 9.16 4.41 8.29
N GLY A 193 8.95 3.27 8.96
CA GLY A 193 10.00 2.60 9.73
C GLY A 193 11.20 2.20 8.89
N PHE A 194 10.96 1.68 7.67
CA PHE A 194 12.02 1.36 6.73
C PHE A 194 12.80 2.61 6.30
N THR A 195 12.08 3.67 5.91
CA THR A 195 12.69 4.91 5.41
C THR A 195 13.50 5.60 6.49
N VAL A 196 12.95 5.74 7.71
CA VAL A 196 13.69 6.31 8.84
C VAL A 196 14.90 5.46 9.23
N SER A 197 14.88 4.15 9.00
CA SER A 197 16.03 3.29 9.29
C SER A 197 17.12 3.32 8.22
N THR A 198 16.74 3.46 6.95
CA THR A 198 17.64 3.20 5.81
C THR A 198 18.05 4.48 5.12
N GLU A 199 17.10 5.41 4.93
CA GLU A 199 17.32 6.65 4.20
C GLU A 199 16.40 7.77 4.76
N PRO A 200 16.73 8.33 5.94
CA PRO A 200 15.87 9.27 6.66
C PRO A 200 15.54 10.52 5.84
N ASP A 201 16.47 10.97 5.00
CA ASP A 201 16.32 12.16 4.15
C ASP A 201 15.23 11.99 3.09
N MET A 202 14.87 10.74 2.76
CA MET A 202 13.78 10.41 1.82
C MET A 202 12.40 10.35 2.48
N LEU A 203 12.30 10.58 3.80
CA LEU A 203 11.02 10.57 4.51
C LEU A 203 9.99 11.58 3.94
N PRO A 204 10.36 12.86 3.66
CA PRO A 204 9.42 13.80 3.05
C PRO A 204 8.96 13.35 1.65
N VAL A 205 9.88 12.77 0.87
CA VAL A 205 9.59 12.23 -0.47
C VAL A 205 8.54 11.13 -0.38
N LEU A 206 8.72 10.17 0.53
CA LEU A 206 7.76 9.09 0.78
C LEU A 206 6.37 9.63 1.07
N LEU A 207 6.26 10.58 2.02
CA LEU A 207 4.98 11.11 2.47
C LEU A 207 4.28 11.89 1.36
N ILE A 208 5.01 12.75 0.63
CA ILE A 208 4.46 13.54 -0.48
C ILE A 208 4.02 12.63 -1.63
N SER A 209 4.86 11.67 -2.00
CA SER A 209 4.56 10.69 -3.05
C SER A 209 3.28 9.92 -2.73
N LYS A 210 3.18 9.34 -1.52
CA LYS A 210 1.99 8.59 -1.12
C LYS A 210 0.76 9.47 -0.99
N ALA A 211 0.88 10.67 -0.43
CA ALA A 211 -0.21 11.62 -0.35
C ALA A 211 -0.75 12.01 -1.74
N ALA A 212 0.13 12.18 -2.74
CA ALA A 212 -0.28 12.44 -4.12
C ALA A 212 -1.07 11.28 -4.72
N GLY A 213 -0.59 10.04 -4.56
CA GLY A 213 -1.31 8.83 -5.02
C GLY A 213 -2.67 8.65 -4.32
N CYS A 214 -2.71 8.85 -3.02
CA CYS A 214 -3.93 8.84 -2.21
C CYS A 214 -4.95 9.87 -2.71
N THR A 215 -4.49 11.10 -2.96
CA THR A 215 -5.35 12.18 -3.44
C THR A 215 -5.90 11.88 -4.83
N ALA A 216 -5.04 11.40 -5.74
CA ALA A 216 -5.46 10.98 -7.08
C ALA A 216 -6.47 9.83 -7.04
N ALA A 217 -6.26 8.84 -6.16
CA ALA A 217 -7.18 7.70 -6.00
C ALA A 217 -8.55 8.15 -5.47
N VAL A 218 -8.59 9.07 -4.51
CA VAL A 218 -9.85 9.64 -4.01
C VAL A 218 -10.55 10.40 -5.14
N LEU A 219 -9.86 11.29 -5.85
CA LEU A 219 -10.46 12.06 -6.95
C LEU A 219 -11.02 11.14 -8.04
N LEU A 220 -10.27 10.14 -8.48
CA LEU A 220 -10.72 9.17 -9.46
C LEU A 220 -11.94 8.37 -8.96
N GLY A 221 -11.93 7.93 -7.70
CA GLY A 221 -13.05 7.20 -7.10
C GLY A 221 -14.30 8.05 -6.86
N LEU A 222 -14.15 9.38 -6.80
CA LEU A 222 -15.28 10.31 -6.69
C LEU A 222 -15.89 10.68 -8.06
N VAL A 223 -15.07 10.70 -9.13
CA VAL A 223 -15.48 11.09 -10.48
C VAL A 223 -16.06 9.92 -11.26
N LEU A 224 -15.55 8.70 -11.05
CA LEU A 224 -16.07 7.52 -11.74
C LEU A 224 -17.44 7.14 -11.18
N PRO A 225 -18.47 6.97 -12.04
CA PRO A 225 -19.79 6.56 -11.58
C PRO A 225 -19.73 5.18 -10.92
N GLU A 226 -20.60 4.98 -9.92
CA GLU A 226 -20.95 3.64 -9.45
C GLU A 226 -21.26 2.80 -10.70
N ALA A 227 -20.62 1.63 -10.87
CA ALA A 227 -21.08 0.81 -11.99
C ALA A 227 -22.44 0.31 -11.57
N ASP A 228 -23.46 0.75 -12.29
CA ASP A 228 -24.67 -0.02 -12.47
C ASP A 228 -24.26 -1.47 -12.77
N GLY A 229 -24.90 -2.40 -12.05
CA GLY A 229 -24.54 -3.81 -12.03
C GLY A 229 -24.22 -4.36 -13.41
N VAL A 230 -22.98 -4.81 -13.58
CA VAL A 230 -22.68 -5.85 -14.56
C VAL A 230 -22.74 -7.15 -13.80
N GLY A 231 -23.93 -7.78 -13.85
CA GLY A 231 -24.29 -9.01 -13.18
C GLY A 231 -25.72 -8.97 -12.68
#